data_AF-A0A6V7LYA2-F1
#
_entry.id   AF-A0A6V7LYA2-F1
#
_cell.length_a   1.000
_cell.length_b   1.000
_cell.length_c   1.000
_cell.angle_alpha   90.00
_cell.angle_beta   90.00
_cell.angle_gamma   90.00
#
_symmetry.space_group_name_H-M   'P 1'
#
loop_
_entity.id
_entity.type
_entity.pdbx_description
1 polymer ?
#
loop_
_entity_poly.entity_id
_entity_poly.type
_entity_poly.pdbx_seq_one_letter_code
_entity_poly.pdbx_strand_id
1 'polypeptide(L)'
;PEKIVWHGSHKLGDRAMDTYCDAWHSENSDRWGLGSPITGGRLLEQVRYSCDNKFALLCIEVTSEIARRRRRSIYDNINNNDDADLLTEQEYEEYLDDIAADN
;
A
#
# COMPACT_ATOMS: atom_id res chain seq x y z
N PRO A 1 -14.19 17.55 -19.13
CA PRO A 1 -13.29 16.91 -18.14
C PRO A 1 -11.83 17.02 -18.56
N GLU A 2 -10.97 17.50 -17.66
CA GLU A 2 -9.52 17.57 -17.89
C GLU A 2 -8.90 16.18 -17.80
N LYS A 3 -8.04 15.83 -18.76
CA LYS A 3 -7.39 14.50 -18.85
C LYS A 3 -6.11 14.45 -18.03
N ILE A 4 -6.22 14.81 -16.76
CA ILE A 4 -5.11 14.88 -15.81
C ILE A 4 -5.33 13.84 -14.72
N VAL A 5 -4.23 13.25 -14.24
CA VAL A 5 -4.22 12.33 -13.11
C VAL A 5 -3.40 12.92 -11.99
N TRP A 6 -3.96 12.93 -10.79
CA TRP A 6 -3.22 13.25 -9.57
C TRP A 6 -2.24 12.12 -9.20
N HIS A 7 -1.00 12.44 -8.80
CA HIS A 7 -0.05 11.44 -8.29
C HIS A 7 0.75 11.89 -7.05
N GLY A 8 1.04 13.18 -6.88
CA GLY A 8 1.68 13.69 -5.64
C GLY A 8 3.06 13.11 -5.32
N SER A 9 3.81 12.71 -6.35
CA SER A 9 5.10 12.00 -6.21
C SER A 9 6.18 12.55 -7.15
N HIS A 10 7.44 12.35 -6.80
CA HIS A 10 8.55 12.64 -7.69
C HIS A 10 8.69 11.58 -8.78
N LYS A 11 9.59 11.79 -9.74
CA LYS A 11 9.76 10.93 -10.93
C LYS A 11 10.08 9.46 -10.59
N LEU A 12 10.61 9.18 -9.40
CA LEU A 12 10.94 7.83 -8.93
C LEU A 12 9.83 7.20 -8.08
N GLY A 13 8.71 7.90 -7.87
CA GLY A 13 7.56 7.40 -7.11
C GLY A 13 7.63 7.68 -5.60
N ASP A 14 8.68 8.31 -5.10
CA ASP A 14 8.76 8.81 -3.74
C ASP A 14 7.81 10.01 -3.52
N ARG A 15 7.36 10.18 -2.27
CA ARG A 15 6.34 11.18 -1.90
C ARG A 15 6.90 12.59 -2.07
N ALA A 16 6.20 13.44 -2.81
CA ALA A 16 6.57 14.85 -2.95
C ALA A 16 5.93 15.67 -1.82
N MET A 17 6.60 15.72 -0.66
CA MET A 17 6.07 16.30 0.60
C MET A 17 5.56 17.74 0.46
N ASP A 18 6.15 18.51 -0.46
CA ASP A 18 5.78 19.92 -0.68
C ASP A 18 4.61 20.09 -1.67
N THR A 19 4.26 19.04 -2.43
CA THR A 19 3.35 19.14 -3.59
C THR A 19 2.44 17.91 -3.73
N TYR A 20 1.76 17.56 -2.64
CA TYR A 20 0.80 16.46 -2.56
C TYR A 20 -0.50 16.83 -1.81
N CYS A 21 -0.89 18.11 -1.89
CA CYS A 21 -2.12 18.63 -1.26
C CYS A 21 -2.27 18.32 0.24
N ASP A 22 -1.23 18.60 1.04
CA ASP A 22 -1.19 18.28 2.48
C ASP A 22 -1.56 16.82 2.78
N ALA A 23 -0.90 15.90 2.07
CA ALA A 23 -1.20 14.47 2.07
C ALA A 23 -2.67 14.17 1.67
N TRP A 24 -3.14 14.85 0.61
CA TRP A 24 -4.50 14.74 0.06
C TRP A 24 -5.63 15.26 0.95
N HIS A 25 -5.33 16.02 2.01
CA HIS A 25 -6.34 16.57 2.94
C HIS A 25 -6.74 18.02 2.64
N SER A 26 -6.19 18.64 1.60
CA SER A 26 -6.53 20.01 1.23
C SER A 26 -7.16 20.08 -0.15
N GLU A 27 -8.25 20.84 -0.26
CA GLU A 27 -8.83 21.33 -1.51
C GLU A 27 -8.67 22.85 -1.65
N ASN A 28 -7.78 23.48 -0.88
CA ASN A 28 -7.57 24.93 -0.93
C ASN A 28 -6.83 25.33 -2.21
N SER A 29 -7.28 26.41 -2.85
CA SER A 29 -6.66 27.00 -4.03
C SER A 29 -5.19 27.42 -3.82
N ASP A 30 -4.80 27.69 -2.58
CA ASP A 30 -3.45 28.12 -2.20
C ASP A 30 -2.48 26.93 -2.00
N ARG A 31 -2.99 25.70 -2.02
CA ARG A 31 -2.18 24.47 -1.95
C ARG A 31 -1.97 23.89 -3.34
N TRP A 32 -0.88 23.14 -3.47
CA TRP A 32 -0.47 22.57 -4.75
C TRP A 32 -0.25 21.06 -4.67
N GLY A 33 -0.63 20.37 -5.74
CA GLY A 33 -0.38 18.95 -5.96
C GLY A 33 0.35 18.73 -7.29
N LEU A 34 0.99 17.58 -7.43
CA LEU A 34 1.53 17.11 -8.71
C LEU A 34 0.51 16.25 -9.46
N GLY A 35 0.26 16.63 -10.71
CA GLY A 35 -0.59 15.88 -11.64
C GLY A 35 0.06 15.74 -13.02
N SER A 36 -0.40 14.75 -13.78
CA SER A 36 0.15 14.41 -15.10
C SER A 36 -0.93 14.39 -16.18
N PRO A 37 -0.77 15.11 -17.31
CA PRO A 37 -1.63 14.96 -18.47
C PRO A 37 -1.48 13.57 -19.11
N ILE A 38 -2.56 12.79 -19.18
CA ILE A 38 -2.53 11.43 -19.75
C ILE A 38 -2.18 11.42 -21.24
N THR A 39 -2.48 12.51 -21.95
CA THR A 39 -2.20 12.66 -23.39
C THR A 39 -0.70 12.69 -23.70
N GLY A 40 0.16 12.93 -22.71
CA GLY A 40 1.62 12.94 -22.87
C GLY A 40 2.30 11.57 -22.79
N GLY A 41 1.54 10.48 -22.55
CA GLY A 41 2.10 9.12 -22.45
C GLY A 41 2.97 8.87 -21.21
N ARG A 42 2.99 9.80 -20.24
CA ARG A 42 3.72 9.70 -18.97
C ARG A 42 2.77 9.91 -17.80
N LEU A 43 2.98 9.16 -16.72
CA LEU A 43 2.12 9.20 -15.52
C LEU A 43 2.65 10.12 -14.41
N LEU A 44 3.95 10.45 -14.42
CA LEU A 44 4.62 11.19 -13.34
C LEU A 44 5.22 12.53 -13.84
N GLU A 45 4.55 13.21 -14.75
CA GLU A 45 4.94 14.57 -15.13
C GLU A 45 4.91 15.49 -13.91
N GLN A 46 5.94 16.32 -13.76
CA GLN A 46 6.09 17.15 -12.55
C GLN A 46 5.38 18.50 -12.71
N VAL A 47 4.09 18.47 -13.07
CA VAL A 47 3.28 19.67 -13.28
C VAL A 47 2.47 19.97 -12.02
N ARG A 48 2.56 21.20 -11.54
CA ARG A 48 1.82 21.66 -10.36
C ARG A 48 0.44 22.16 -10.77
N TYR A 49 -0.56 21.71 -10.04
CA TYR A 49 -1.93 22.20 -10.13
C TYR A 49 -2.43 22.55 -8.74
N SER A 50 -3.40 23.47 -8.67
CA SER A 50 -4.01 23.82 -7.41
C SER A 50 -4.90 22.67 -6.90
N CYS A 51 -4.98 22.49 -5.59
CA CYS A 51 -5.66 21.34 -4.99
C CYS A 51 -7.19 21.39 -5.06
N ASP A 52 -7.77 22.52 -5.44
CA ASP A 52 -9.20 22.67 -5.72
C ASP A 52 -9.64 22.01 -7.04
N ASN A 53 -8.68 21.67 -7.92
CA ASN A 53 -8.95 21.03 -9.19
C ASN A 53 -9.46 19.58 -9.04
N LYS A 54 -10.43 19.22 -9.89
CA LYS A 54 -11.06 17.88 -9.90
C LYS A 54 -10.50 17.05 -11.05
N PHE A 55 -9.48 16.23 -10.76
CA PHE A 55 -8.82 15.35 -11.71
C PHE A 55 -9.07 13.87 -11.41
N ALA A 56 -8.61 12.99 -12.31
CA ALA A 56 -8.73 11.56 -12.13
C ALA A 56 -7.75 11.03 -11.06
N LEU A 57 -8.17 9.99 -10.36
CA LEU A 57 -7.31 9.16 -9.51
C LEU A 57 -7.16 7.79 -10.15
N LEU A 58 -5.95 7.24 -10.11
CA LEU A 58 -5.68 5.88 -10.54
C LEU A 58 -5.54 4.99 -9.32
N CYS A 59 -6.21 3.84 -9.37
CA CYS A 59 -6.05 2.77 -8.39
C CYS A 59 -5.16 1.68 -8.98
N ILE A 60 -4.24 1.15 -8.19
CA ILE A 60 -3.30 0.11 -8.61
C ILE A 60 -3.57 -1.15 -7.78
N GLU A 61 -3.66 -2.30 -8.44
CA GLU A 61 -3.69 -3.59 -7.76
C GLU A 61 -2.27 -3.92 -7.24
N VAL A 62 -2.11 -4.01 -5.92
CA VAL A 62 -0.79 -4.20 -5.29
C VAL A 62 -0.41 -5.69 -5.20
N THR A 63 -1.37 -6.61 -5.30
CA THR A 63 -1.11 -8.06 -5.23
C THR A 63 -1.98 -8.82 -6.23
N SER A 64 -1.38 -9.61 -7.10
CA SER A 64 -2.15 -10.49 -7.99
C SER A 64 -2.78 -11.65 -7.21
N GLU A 65 -4.11 -11.76 -7.17
CA GLU A 65 -4.83 -12.86 -6.52
C GLU A 65 -4.65 -14.26 -7.17
N ILE A 66 -3.61 -14.50 -7.96
CA ILE A 66 -3.35 -15.80 -8.59
C ILE A 66 -3.13 -16.90 -7.53
N ALA A 67 -2.70 -16.56 -6.31
CA ALA A 67 -2.54 -17.52 -5.21
C ALA A 67 -3.83 -17.85 -4.43
N ARG A 68 -4.88 -17.00 -4.47
CA ARG A 68 -6.08 -17.19 -3.64
C ARG A 68 -7.09 -18.17 -4.23
N ARG A 69 -7.13 -18.33 -5.56
CA ARG A 69 -7.99 -19.35 -6.20
C ARG A 69 -7.51 -20.79 -5.97
N ARG A 70 -6.20 -21.00 -5.76
CA ARG A 70 -5.71 -22.31 -5.29
C ARG A 70 -6.08 -22.57 -3.83
N ARG A 71 -6.12 -21.54 -2.98
CA ARG A 71 -6.45 -21.72 -1.55
C ARG A 71 -7.93 -21.93 -1.25
N ARG A 72 -8.87 -21.44 -2.06
CA ARG A 72 -10.29 -21.79 -1.86
C ARG A 72 -10.58 -23.26 -2.12
N SER A 73 -9.80 -23.92 -2.99
CA SER A 73 -9.82 -25.39 -3.15
C SER A 73 -9.07 -26.13 -2.04
N ILE A 74 -8.23 -25.45 -1.24
CA ILE A 74 -7.46 -26.04 -0.15
C ILE A 74 -8.23 -25.92 1.18
N TYR A 75 -9.03 -24.87 1.39
CA TYR A 75 -9.82 -24.73 2.63
C TYR A 75 -10.97 -25.75 2.77
N ASP A 76 -11.43 -26.36 1.68
CA ASP A 76 -12.31 -27.55 1.73
C ASP A 76 -11.53 -28.86 2.04
N ASN A 77 -10.19 -28.81 2.10
CA ASN A 77 -9.29 -29.94 2.37
C ASN A 77 -8.50 -29.81 3.70
N ILE A 78 -8.37 -28.59 4.25
CA ILE A 78 -7.84 -28.32 5.60
C ILE A 78 -8.95 -28.60 6.65
N ASN A 79 -9.39 -29.85 6.72
CA ASN A 79 -9.95 -30.42 7.94
C ASN A 79 -8.95 -31.40 8.56
N ASN A 80 -7.67 -31.34 8.15
CA ASN A 80 -6.62 -32.22 8.59
C ASN A 80 -5.33 -31.41 8.85
N ASN A 81 -5.07 -31.11 10.11
CA ASN A 81 -3.72 -30.92 10.70
C ASN A 81 -2.92 -29.64 10.42
N ASP A 82 -3.45 -28.45 10.69
CA ASP A 82 -2.63 -27.21 10.79
C ASP A 82 -2.32 -26.78 12.24
N ASP A 83 -2.59 -27.64 13.23
CA ASP A 83 -2.31 -27.40 14.67
C ASP A 83 -0.95 -27.94 15.14
N ALA A 84 -0.08 -28.34 14.20
CA ALA A 84 1.13 -29.12 14.51
C ALA A 84 2.32 -28.28 15.04
N ASP A 85 2.27 -26.95 14.95
CA ASP A 85 3.39 -26.06 15.26
C ASP A 85 3.09 -24.99 16.34
N LEU A 86 1.96 -25.09 17.05
CA LEU A 86 1.67 -24.21 18.19
C LEU A 86 2.21 -24.86 19.47
N LEU A 87 3.31 -24.31 19.99
CA LEU A 87 3.84 -24.71 21.30
C LEU A 87 2.78 -24.42 22.38
N THR A 88 2.65 -25.37 23.30
CA THR A 88 1.81 -25.16 24.49
C THR A 88 2.44 -24.09 25.37
N GLU A 89 1.61 -23.45 26.21
CA GLU A 89 2.05 -22.42 27.16
C GLU A 89 3.22 -22.92 28.05
N GLN A 90 3.19 -24.21 28.43
CA GLN A 90 4.21 -24.85 29.26
C GLN A 90 5.55 -25.02 28.52
N GLU A 91 5.51 -25.43 27.24
CA GLU A 91 6.73 -25.57 26.42
C GLU A 91 7.36 -24.19 26.12
N TYR A 92 6.54 -23.14 26.02
CA TYR A 92 7.04 -21.78 25.87
C TYR A 92 7.68 -21.24 27.15
N GLU A 93 7.12 -21.55 28.32
CA GLU A 93 7.72 -21.19 29.62
C GLU A 93 9.07 -21.86 29.83
N GLU A 94 9.20 -23.15 29.50
CA GLU A 94 10.47 -23.89 29.62
C GLU A 94 11.56 -23.32 28.69
N TYR A 95 11.18 -22.92 27.46
CA TYR A 95 12.08 -22.25 26.53
C TYR A 95 12.60 -20.89 27.04
N LEU A 96 11.76 -20.14 27.75
CA LEU A 96 12.16 -18.85 28.34
C LEU A 96 13.13 -19.05 29.52
N ASP A 97 12.93 -20.09 30.32
CA ASP A 97 13.83 -20.42 31.43
C ASP A 97 15.21 -20.88 30.93
N ASP A 98 15.27 -21.66 29.85
CA ASP A 98 16.54 -22.07 29.22
C ASP A 98 17.34 -20.85 28.69
N ILE A 99 16.67 -19.87 28.08
CA ILE A 99 17.32 -18.62 27.63
C ILE A 99 17.82 -17.79 28.82
N ALA A 100 17.11 -17.81 29.93
CA ALA A 100 17.46 -17.06 31.14
C ALA A 100 18.62 -17.69 31.92
N ALA A 101 18.82 -19.01 31.82
CA ALA A 101 19.85 -19.76 32.53
C ALA A 101 21.27 -19.63 31.92
N ASP A 102 21.38 -19.18 30.67
CA ASP A 102 22.65 -19.01 29.94
C ASP A 102 23.29 -17.60 30.11
N ASN A 103 22.78 -16.76 31.04
CA ASN A 103 23.41 -15.50 31.50
C ASN A 103 23.75 -15.54 33.00
#